data_AF-A0A0H1RE25-F1
#
_entry.id   AF-A0A0H1RE25-F1
#
_cell.length_a   1.000
_cell.length_b   1.000
_cell.length_c   1.000
_cell.angle_alpha   90.00
_cell.angle_beta   90.00
_cell.angle_gamma   90.00
#
_symmetry.space_group_name_H-M   'P 1'
#
loop_
_entity.id
_entity.type
_entity.pdbx_description
1 polymer ?
#
loop_
_entity_poly.entity_id
_entity_poly.type
_entity_poly.pdbx_seq_one_letter_code
_entity_poly.pdbx_strand_id
1 'polypeptide(L)'
;MATMSKSSGTSDTLRSGAGYALSGDSGRALANATETWFAAATECQREMMSFVSMRLEKDAETTREMMACKNLADVTAIQSRWMEETLRDYNSEIGKLMTIYTKSVNGGGRIGG
;
A
#
# COMPACT_ATOMS: atom_id res chain seq x y z
N MET A 1 -60.60 31.47 -19.28
CA MET A 1 -60.15 31.06 -17.94
C MET A 1 -59.53 29.68 -18.10
N ALA A 2 -58.20 29.59 -18.17
CA ALA A 2 -57.49 28.34 -18.42
C ALA A 2 -56.66 28.00 -17.18
N THR A 3 -56.98 26.88 -16.54
CA THR A 3 -56.12 26.27 -15.52
C THR A 3 -56.17 24.76 -15.70
N MET A 4 -55.11 24.17 -16.22
CA MET A 4 -54.64 22.85 -15.81
C MET A 4 -53.14 22.77 -16.09
N SER A 5 -52.33 23.00 -15.05
CA SER A 5 -50.92 22.60 -15.05
C SER A 5 -50.84 21.15 -14.60
N LYS A 6 -50.28 20.33 -15.49
CA LYS A 6 -49.95 18.92 -15.33
C LYS A 6 -48.49 18.81 -14.90
N SER A 7 -48.22 18.20 -13.74
CA SER A 7 -47.11 17.25 -13.53
C SER A 7 -47.01 16.86 -12.04
N SER A 8 -47.41 15.64 -11.67
CA SER A 8 -47.02 15.02 -10.40
C SER A 8 -46.55 13.58 -10.64
N GLY A 9 -45.55 13.42 -11.51
CA GLY A 9 -44.99 12.11 -11.86
C GLY A 9 -43.49 11.96 -11.58
N THR A 10 -42.83 13.00 -11.08
CA THR A 10 -41.35 13.03 -10.94
C THR A 10 -40.87 12.99 -9.50
N SER A 11 -41.72 13.23 -8.50
CA SER A 11 -41.31 13.21 -7.08
C SER A 11 -41.20 11.81 -6.49
N ASP A 12 -41.98 10.83 -6.95
CA ASP A 12 -41.94 9.47 -6.38
C ASP A 12 -40.72 8.67 -6.85
N THR A 13 -40.20 8.96 -8.04
CA THR A 13 -39.00 8.30 -8.59
C THR A 13 -37.71 8.72 -7.87
N LEU A 14 -37.64 9.96 -7.37
CA LEU A 14 -36.46 10.44 -6.64
C LEU A 14 -36.39 9.86 -5.22
N ARG A 15 -37.54 9.56 -4.60
CA ARG A 15 -37.59 8.87 -3.31
C ARG A 15 -37.27 7.38 -3.42
N SER A 16 -37.60 6.77 -4.57
CA SER A 16 -37.27 5.37 -4.87
C SER A 16 -35.77 5.18 -5.24
N GLY A 17 -35.14 6.20 -5.84
CA GLY A 17 -33.71 6.18 -6.18
C GLY A 17 -32.73 6.27 -5.00
N ALA A 18 -33.16 6.83 -3.86
CA ALA A 18 -32.41 6.78 -2.61
C ALA A 18 -32.51 5.39 -1.90
N GLY A 19 -33.46 4.56 -2.36
CA GLY A 19 -33.73 3.21 -1.89
C GLY A 19 -32.90 2.10 -2.56
N TYR A 20 -31.96 2.45 -3.44
CA TYR A 20 -30.71 1.70 -3.55
C TYR A 20 -29.80 2.17 -2.40
N ALA A 21 -30.24 2.02 -1.15
CA ALA A 21 -29.69 0.95 -0.34
C ALA A 21 -28.23 0.66 -0.74
N LEU A 22 -27.31 1.43 -0.15
CA LEU A 22 -26.19 0.80 0.53
C LEU A 22 -26.79 -0.34 1.38
N SER A 23 -27.05 -1.49 0.76
CA SER A 23 -27.49 -2.68 1.48
C SER A 23 -26.54 -2.82 2.66
N GLY A 24 -27.05 -3.09 3.87
CA GLY A 24 -26.22 -3.15 5.08
C GLY A 24 -24.95 -4.00 4.87
N ASP A 25 -25.04 -5.02 4.02
CA ASP A 25 -23.92 -5.86 3.58
C ASP A 25 -22.92 -5.13 2.66
N SER A 26 -23.37 -4.36 1.67
CA SER A 26 -22.49 -3.56 0.80
C SER A 26 -21.76 -2.46 1.58
N GLY A 27 -22.44 -1.82 2.53
CA GLY A 27 -21.82 -0.82 3.41
C GLY A 27 -20.77 -1.44 4.35
N ARG A 28 -21.07 -2.62 4.92
CA ARG A 28 -20.13 -3.37 5.75
C ARG A 28 -18.93 -3.89 4.96
N ALA A 29 -19.14 -4.39 3.74
CA ALA A 29 -18.07 -4.84 2.85
C ALA A 29 -17.12 -3.69 2.50
N LEU A 30 -17.65 -2.50 2.18
CA LEU A 30 -16.85 -1.31 1.92
C LEU A 30 -16.05 -0.87 3.15
N ALA A 31 -16.67 -0.87 4.34
CA ALA A 31 -16.00 -0.52 5.59
C ALA A 31 -14.83 -1.49 5.90
N ASN A 32 -15.06 -2.81 5.78
CA ASN A 32 -14.04 -3.84 5.99
C ASN A 32 -12.90 -3.75 4.96
N ALA A 33 -13.23 -3.47 3.69
CA ALA A 33 -12.22 -3.26 2.64
C ALA A 33 -11.37 -2.02 2.92
N THR A 34 -12.01 -0.94 3.40
CA THR A 34 -11.32 0.30 3.78
C THR A 34 -10.39 0.08 4.97
N GLU A 35 -10.85 -0.63 6.00
CA GLU A 35 -10.02 -1.01 7.16
C GLU A 35 -8.82 -1.88 6.76
N THR A 36 -9.04 -2.89 5.91
CA THR A 36 -7.99 -3.78 5.40
C THR A 36 -6.97 -3.01 4.56
N TRP A 37 -7.42 -2.04 3.77
CA TRP A 37 -6.55 -1.17 2.99
C TRP A 37 -5.72 -0.26 3.87
N PHE A 38 -6.32 0.39 4.88
CA PHE A 38 -5.58 1.23 5.82
C PHE A 38 -4.53 0.43 6.60
N ALA A 39 -4.89 -0.75 7.09
CA ALA A 39 -3.95 -1.63 7.79
C ALA A 39 -2.76 -2.02 6.91
N ALA A 40 -3.02 -2.40 5.65
CA ALA A 40 -1.96 -2.72 4.69
C ALA A 40 -1.10 -1.51 4.32
N ALA A 41 -1.70 -0.33 4.16
CA ALA A 41 -0.99 0.91 3.87
C ALA A 41 -0.07 1.32 5.03
N THR A 42 -0.54 1.24 6.27
CA THR A 42 0.27 1.51 7.47
C THR A 42 1.43 0.52 7.60
N GLU A 43 1.18 -0.77 7.35
CA GLU A 43 2.22 -1.79 7.40
C GLU A 43 3.27 -1.59 6.28
N CYS A 44 2.83 -1.26 5.06
CA CYS A 44 3.71 -0.90 3.96
C CYS A 44 4.58 0.32 4.31
N GLN A 45 3.98 1.37 4.89
CA GLN A 45 4.70 2.56 5.33
C GLN A 45 5.76 2.23 6.41
N ARG A 46 5.40 1.35 7.36
CA ARG A 46 6.32 0.90 8.42
C ARG A 46 7.51 0.15 7.83
N GLU A 47 7.28 -0.79 6.91
CA GLU A 47 8.35 -1.54 6.25
C GLU A 47 9.23 -0.62 5.39
N MET A 48 8.65 0.30 4.61
CA MET A 48 9.43 1.28 3.85
C MET A 48 10.35 2.12 4.74
N MET A 49 9.85 2.62 5.89
CA MET A 49 10.70 3.36 6.84
C MET A 49 11.80 2.47 7.44
N SER A 50 11.47 1.22 7.78
CA SER A 50 12.45 0.26 8.29
C SER A 50 13.55 -0.02 7.27
N PHE A 51 13.19 -0.19 6.00
CA PHE A 51 14.13 -0.43 4.91
C PHE A 51 15.06 0.76 4.67
N VAL A 52 14.51 1.98 4.62
CA VAL A 52 15.30 3.20 4.48
C VAL A 52 16.30 3.34 5.63
N SER A 53 15.84 3.11 6.87
CA SER A 53 16.70 3.15 8.05
C SER A 53 17.85 2.14 7.96
N MET A 54 17.55 0.87 7.65
CA MET A 54 18.55 -0.18 7.47
C MET A 54 19.56 0.18 6.36
N ARG A 55 19.08 0.73 5.24
CA ARG A 55 19.95 1.04 4.09
C ARG A 55 20.90 2.20 4.39
N LEU A 56 20.41 3.23 5.08
CA LEU A 56 21.23 4.35 5.55
C LEU A 56 22.33 3.89 6.51
N GLU A 57 22.02 2.97 7.43
CA GLU A 57 23.00 2.40 8.35
C GLU A 57 24.12 1.67 7.61
N LYS A 58 23.76 0.79 6.66
CA LYS A 58 24.72 0.07 5.82
C LYS A 58 25.55 0.98 4.92
N ASP A 59 24.95 2.05 4.39
CA ASP A 59 25.66 3.06 3.60
C ASP A 59 26.67 3.84 4.44
N ALA A 60 26.29 4.23 5.66
CA ALA A 60 27.19 4.90 6.59
C ALA A 60 28.35 3.99 7.01
N GLU A 61 28.11 2.70 7.23
CA GLU A 61 29.15 1.72 7.52
C GLU A 61 30.10 1.53 6.33
N THR A 62 29.58 1.32 5.12
CA THR A 62 30.39 1.21 3.90
C THR A 62 31.24 2.46 3.68
N THR A 63 30.68 3.65 3.88
CA THR A 63 31.41 4.91 3.73
C THR A 63 32.54 5.01 4.75
N ARG A 64 32.30 4.61 6.01
CA ARG A 64 33.35 4.55 7.04
C ARG A 64 34.47 3.58 6.65
N GLU A 65 34.13 2.41 6.14
CA GLU A 65 35.11 1.41 5.69
C GLU A 65 35.92 1.93 4.50
N MET A 66 35.28 2.56 3.51
CA MET A 66 35.97 3.17 2.36
C MET A 66 36.92 4.28 2.80
N MET A 67 36.52 5.13 3.76
CA MET A 67 37.39 6.19 4.29
C MET A 67 38.58 5.65 5.10
N ALA A 68 38.46 4.46 5.68
CA ALA A 68 39.56 3.81 6.41
C ALA A 68 40.60 3.16 5.48
N CYS A 69 40.29 2.98 4.20
CA CYS A 69 41.17 2.31 3.25
C CYS A 69 42.33 3.21 2.81
N LYS A 70 43.53 2.62 2.74
CA LYS A 70 44.76 3.31 2.27
C LYS A 70 45.05 3.08 0.80
N ASN A 71 44.36 2.13 0.15
CA ASN A 71 44.59 1.77 -1.24
C ASN A 71 43.25 1.62 -2.01
N LEU A 72 43.31 1.78 -3.33
CA LEU A 72 42.16 1.71 -4.23
C LEU A 72 41.62 0.28 -4.45
N ALA A 73 42.45 -0.74 -4.23
CA ALA A 73 42.03 -2.13 -4.38
C ALA A 73 41.01 -2.54 -3.30
N ASP A 74 41.26 -2.13 -2.05
CA ASP A 74 40.37 -2.36 -0.91
C ASP A 74 39.04 -1.62 -1.10
N VAL A 75 39.08 -0.38 -1.64
CA VAL A 75 37.88 0.38 -1.99
C VAL A 75 37.03 -0.35 -3.04
N THR A 76 37.67 -0.94 -4.05
CA THR A 76 36.98 -1.69 -5.11
C THR A 76 36.30 -2.96 -4.55
N ALA A 77 36.97 -3.65 -3.62
CA ALA A 77 36.39 -4.81 -2.93
C ALA A 77 35.18 -4.41 -2.07
N ILE A 78 35.27 -3.30 -1.33
CA ILE A 78 34.15 -2.75 -0.55
C ILE A 78 32.98 -2.36 -1.45
N GLN A 79 33.26 -1.68 -2.56
CA GLN A 79 32.24 -1.28 -3.54
C GLN A 79 31.50 -2.49 -4.14
N SER A 80 32.23 -3.57 -4.45
CA SER A 80 31.66 -4.80 -5.01
C SER A 80 30.74 -5.49 -3.99
N ARG A 81 31.19 -5.63 -2.73
CA ARG A 81 30.36 -6.16 -1.64
C ARG A 81 29.10 -5.32 -1.43
N TRP A 82 29.26 -4.00 -1.37
CA TRP A 82 28.14 -3.07 -1.22
C TRP A 82 27.09 -3.25 -2.31
N MET A 83 27.53 -3.47 -3.56
CA MET A 83 26.61 -3.67 -4.69
C MET A 83 25.81 -4.97 -4.54
N GLU A 84 26.48 -6.09 -4.23
CA GLU A 84 25.82 -7.38 -4.00
C GLU A 84 24.81 -7.31 -2.85
N GLU A 85 25.20 -6.68 -1.74
CA GLU A 85 24.34 -6.51 -0.57
C GLU A 85 23.14 -5.62 -0.88
N THR A 86 23.36 -4.51 -1.60
CA THR A 86 22.30 -3.61 -2.04
C THR A 86 21.27 -4.36 -2.86
N LEU A 87 21.69 -5.10 -3.88
CA LEU A 87 20.79 -5.86 -4.74
C LEU A 87 20.00 -6.90 -3.94
N ARG A 88 20.65 -7.61 -3.02
CA ARG A 88 19.99 -8.59 -2.15
C ARG A 88 18.93 -7.94 -1.27
N ASP A 89 19.27 -6.81 -0.65
CA ASP A 89 18.39 -6.08 0.25
C ASP A 89 17.13 -5.57 -0.47
N TYR A 90 17.28 -4.97 -1.65
CA TYR A 90 16.14 -4.51 -2.46
C TYR A 90 15.24 -5.67 -2.91
N ASN A 91 15.81 -6.78 -3.36
CA ASN A 91 15.03 -7.96 -3.75
C ASN A 91 14.24 -8.54 -2.57
N SER A 92 14.87 -8.63 -1.39
CA SER A 92 14.22 -9.07 -0.16
C SER A 92 13.06 -8.14 0.21
N GLU A 93 13.26 -6.83 0.13
CA GLU A 93 12.24 -5.85 0.48
C GLU A 93 11.04 -5.89 -0.47
N ILE A 94 11.27 -6.00 -1.78
CA ILE A 94 10.20 -6.20 -2.77
C ILE A 94 9.37 -7.44 -2.42
N GLY A 95 10.00 -8.54 -2.01
CA GLY A 95 9.30 -9.75 -1.57
C GLY A 95 8.38 -9.52 -0.36
N LYS A 96 8.83 -8.72 0.62
CA LYS A 96 8.00 -8.36 1.78
C LYS A 96 6.81 -7.49 1.38
N LEU A 97 7.04 -6.47 0.54
CA LEU A 97 5.97 -5.59 0.06
C LEU A 97 4.90 -6.37 -0.73
N MET A 98 5.32 -7.29 -1.59
CA MET A 98 4.41 -8.19 -2.32
C MET A 98 3.62 -9.10 -1.36
N THR A 99 4.24 -9.54 -0.27
CA THR A 99 3.57 -10.32 0.77
C THR A 99 2.50 -9.49 1.50
N ILE A 100 2.80 -8.25 1.86
CA ILE A 100 1.84 -7.32 2.50
C ILE A 100 0.66 -7.06 1.56
N TYR A 101 0.94 -6.78 0.28
CA TYR A 101 -0.08 -6.54 -0.72
C TYR A 101 -0.98 -7.76 -0.94
N THR A 102 -0.39 -8.95 -1.12
CA THR A 102 -1.14 -10.20 -1.33
C THR A 102 -2.03 -10.53 -0.12
N LYS A 103 -1.54 -10.28 1.11
CA LYS A 103 -2.35 -10.44 2.34
C LYS A 103 -3.54 -9.49 2.36
N SER A 104 -3.35 -8.23 1.97
CA SER A 104 -4.43 -7.24 1.87
C SER A 104 -5.51 -7.65 0.88
N VAL A 105 -5.11 -8.12 -0.31
CA VAL A 105 -6.03 -8.57 -1.37
C VAL A 105 -6.80 -9.82 -0.95
N ASN A 106 -6.14 -10.82 -0.36
CA ASN A 106 -6.79 -12.06 0.07
C ASN A 106 -7.66 -11.89 1.33
N GLY A 107 -7.38 -10.89 2.18
CA GLY A 107 -8.21 -10.53 3.33
C GLY A 107 -9.62 -10.06 2.94
N GLY A 108 -9.78 -9.48 1.75
CA GLY A 108 -11.08 -9.05 1.22
C GLY A 108 -11.94 -10.16 0.59
N GLY A 109 -11.41 -11.37 0.40
CA GLY A 109 -12.06 -12.45 -0.36
C GLY A 109 -12.94 -13.41 0.44
N ARG A 110 -13.13 -13.23 1.76
CA ARG A 110 -13.89 -14.17 2.62
C ARG A 110 -15.39 -13.87 2.72
N ILE A 111 -16.06 -13.59 1.62
CA ILE A 111 -17.54 -13.65 1.55
C ILE A 111 -17.92 -14.45 0.31
N GLY A 112 -18.18 -15.74 0.51
CA GLY A 112 -18.52 -16.68 -0.55
C GLY A 112 -18.46 -18.13 -0.08
N GLY A 113 -19.26 -18.46 0.93
CA GLY A 113 -19.52 -19.83 1.42
C GLY A 113 -20.92 -19.88 1.99
#